data_AF-A0A1B0FMY4-F1
#
_entry.id   AF-A0A1B0FMY4-F1
#
_cell.length_a   1.000
_cell.length_b   1.000
_cell.length_c   1.000
_cell.angle_alpha   90.00
_cell.angle_beta   90.00
_cell.angle_gamma   90.00
#
_symmetry.space_group_name_H-M   'P 1'
#
loop_
_entity.id
_entity.type
_entity.pdbx_description
1 polymer ?
#
loop_
_entity_poly.entity_id
_entity_poly.type
_entity_poly.pdbx_seq_one_letter_code
_entity_poly.pdbx_strand_id
1 'polypeptide(L)'
;MVQDAQDFENDMPAYFNFLTTSAFHVFLDEKVDVVILEVGIGGEFDCTNIVPNTKTAGITSLGLEQTNCLSKTLKEIAWQKAGIIKPGSTVYTSVVREECIEIIRDRCKEKRAAHFHTVPDFESYFQNEKDLKLKESLSNVSLLNGSLTMHLSLNCLRQNRKDMSDEYSVNTPYLTQQAVKGLLNCHWLGRCQKIKYFNFYVHLHGAHTLESMQICAGWFSQTSRYSRNSKILIFNTTGHRDSKKLLKIPKSFTVFHLVCFVSNITTNCAADTPDTKHVDTQTEQLERVKVQASNWDHLCMDAPKCDNFF
;
A
#
# COMPACT_ATOMS: atom_id res chain seq x y z
N MET A 1 11.14 7.12 43.85
CA MET A 1 9.83 6.49 44.05
C MET A 1 9.10 6.58 42.71
N VAL A 2 9.39 5.63 41.83
CA VAL A 2 8.61 5.40 40.60
C VAL A 2 7.89 4.09 40.86
N GLN A 3 6.86 4.20 41.67
CA GLN A 3 5.91 3.16 42.02
C GLN A 3 4.63 3.94 42.31
N ASP A 4 3.54 3.49 41.69
CA ASP A 4 2.16 3.93 41.89
C ASP A 4 1.65 5.05 40.96
N ALA A 5 1.57 4.72 39.67
CA ALA A 5 0.54 5.26 38.78
C ALA A 5 0.17 4.21 37.72
N GLN A 6 -0.53 3.16 38.15
CA GLN A 6 -1.39 2.37 37.26
C GLN A 6 -2.81 2.69 37.71
N ASP A 7 -3.39 3.74 37.16
CA ASP A 7 -4.65 4.26 37.70
C ASP A 7 -5.89 3.61 37.07
N PHE A 8 -5.90 3.16 35.79
CA PHE A 8 -7.05 2.39 35.26
C PHE A 8 -6.70 1.43 34.10
N GLU A 9 -7.52 0.37 33.92
CA GLU A 9 -7.46 -0.60 32.80
C GLU A 9 -7.60 0.06 31.39
N ASN A 10 -7.97 1.35 31.32
CA ASN A 10 -8.16 2.16 30.11
C ASN A 10 -7.06 3.23 29.88
N ASP A 11 -5.93 3.20 30.59
CA ASP A 11 -4.86 4.22 30.44
C ASP A 11 -4.05 4.09 29.14
N MET A 12 -4.06 2.93 28.49
CA MET A 12 -3.29 2.72 27.27
C MET A 12 -4.07 3.21 26.05
N PRO A 13 -3.52 4.11 25.22
CA PRO A 13 -4.14 4.50 23.97
C PRO A 13 -4.40 3.26 23.10
N ALA A 14 -5.44 3.32 22.26
CA ALA A 14 -5.64 2.30 21.23
C ALA A 14 -4.33 2.06 20.47
N TYR A 15 -4.05 0.80 20.09
CA TYR A 15 -2.75 0.37 19.58
C TYR A 15 -2.13 1.31 18.53
N PHE A 16 -2.92 1.74 17.54
CA PHE A 16 -2.43 2.64 16.49
C PHE A 16 -2.13 4.07 17.00
N ASN A 17 -2.89 4.56 17.99
CA ASN A 17 -2.61 5.84 18.66
C ASN A 17 -1.31 5.73 19.45
N PHE A 18 -1.11 4.63 20.18
CA PHE A 18 0.11 4.39 20.95
C PHE A 18 1.35 4.35 20.04
N LEU A 19 1.27 3.62 18.92
CA LEU A 19 2.36 3.58 17.93
C LEU A 19 2.65 4.96 17.33
N THR A 20 1.60 5.72 16.98
CA THR A 20 1.75 7.05 16.40
C THR A 20 2.38 8.03 17.39
N THR A 21 1.95 8.02 18.66
CA THR A 21 2.56 8.81 19.72
C THR A 21 4.02 8.42 19.95
N SER A 22 4.32 7.12 19.97
CA SER A 22 5.70 6.61 20.12
C SER A 22 6.59 7.04 18.95
N ALA A 23 6.09 7.00 17.72
CA ALA A 23 6.81 7.45 16.53
C ALA A 23 7.15 8.94 16.61
N PHE A 24 6.19 9.79 17.02
CA PHE A 24 6.45 11.22 17.19
C PHE A 24 7.48 11.52 18.28
N HIS A 25 7.45 10.78 19.39
CA HIS A 25 8.47 10.92 20.43
C HIS A 25 9.86 10.63 19.88
N VAL A 26 10.03 9.53 19.13
CA VAL A 26 11.30 9.18 18.49
C VAL A 26 11.74 10.25 17.49
N PHE A 27 10.83 10.77 16.64
CA PHE A 27 11.19 11.82 15.67
C PHE A 27 11.68 13.11 16.33
N LEU A 28 11.07 13.49 17.45
CA LEU A 28 11.48 14.67 18.23
C LEU A 28 12.83 14.46 18.90
N ASP A 29 13.05 13.29 19.49
CA ASP A 29 14.30 12.93 20.16
C ASP A 29 15.48 12.84 19.18
N GLU A 30 15.25 12.24 18.01
CA GLU A 30 16.23 12.15 16.92
C GLU A 30 16.39 13.46 16.13
N LYS A 31 15.57 14.48 16.40
CA LYS A 31 15.61 15.81 15.78
C LYS A 31 15.61 15.75 14.24
N VAL A 32 14.74 14.90 13.68
CA VAL A 32 14.66 14.72 12.23
C VAL A 32 14.22 16.01 11.53
N ASP A 33 14.84 16.34 10.39
CA ASP A 33 14.49 17.53 9.61
C ASP A 33 13.14 17.38 8.89
N VAL A 34 12.82 16.16 8.45
CA VAL A 34 11.63 15.83 7.66
C VAL A 34 11.05 14.50 8.10
N VAL A 35 9.73 14.46 8.29
CA VAL A 35 8.97 13.23 8.54
C VAL A 35 8.12 12.91 7.31
N ILE A 36 8.22 11.69 6.80
CA ILE A 36 7.29 11.12 5.83
C ILE A 36 6.27 10.30 6.64
N LEU A 37 5.04 10.78 6.72
CA LEU A 37 4.00 10.18 7.55
C LEU A 37 2.92 9.54 6.68
N GLU A 38 2.82 8.20 6.75
CA GLU A 38 1.74 7.44 6.13
C GLU A 38 0.51 7.45 7.05
N VAL A 39 -0.65 7.76 6.47
CA VAL A 39 -1.94 7.71 7.16
C VAL A 39 -2.35 6.26 7.37
N GLY A 40 -2.85 5.89 8.55
CA GLY A 40 -3.35 4.54 8.80
C GLY A 40 -4.63 4.24 8.03
N ILE A 41 -5.74 4.87 8.41
CA ILE A 41 -7.06 4.63 7.84
C ILE A 41 -7.75 5.97 7.57
N GLY A 42 -8.06 6.24 6.30
CA GLY A 42 -8.78 7.46 5.90
C GLY A 42 -7.87 8.67 5.80
N GLY A 43 -8.04 9.63 6.72
CA GLY A 43 -7.31 10.89 6.73
C GLY A 43 -7.85 11.89 7.74
N GLU A 44 -9.07 12.38 7.58
CA GLU A 44 -9.66 13.44 8.42
C GLU A 44 -9.61 13.10 9.91
N PHE A 45 -9.97 11.87 10.26
CA PHE A 45 -10.07 11.39 11.64
C PHE A 45 -8.95 10.41 12.02
N ASP A 46 -7.91 10.27 11.19
CA ASP A 46 -6.79 9.39 11.50
C ASP A 46 -5.90 10.02 12.58
N CYS A 47 -5.35 9.20 13.48
CA CYS A 47 -4.53 9.70 14.59
C CYS A 47 -3.21 10.35 14.14
N THR A 48 -2.76 10.09 12.90
CA THR A 48 -1.61 10.80 12.30
C THR A 48 -1.95 12.24 11.92
N ASN A 49 -3.23 12.58 11.75
CA ASN A 49 -3.69 13.89 11.25
C ASN A 49 -3.63 15.02 12.29
N ILE A 50 -2.83 14.85 13.35
CA ILE A 50 -2.60 15.87 14.38
C ILE A 50 -1.50 16.86 14.00
N VAL A 51 -0.67 16.54 13.00
CA VAL A 51 0.46 17.38 12.59
C VAL A 51 -0.05 18.67 11.93
N PRO A 52 0.14 19.86 12.53
CA PRO A 52 -0.45 21.09 12.01
C PRO A 52 0.33 21.67 10.82
N ASN A 53 1.63 21.36 10.72
CA ASN A 53 2.56 21.97 9.78
C ASN A 53 2.89 21.05 8.59
N THR A 54 1.90 20.33 8.06
CA THR A 54 2.07 19.50 6.85
C THR A 54 2.30 20.40 5.64
N LYS A 55 3.56 20.51 5.17
CA LYS A 55 3.91 21.38 4.03
C LYS A 55 3.52 20.80 2.68
N THR A 56 3.59 19.48 2.56
CA THR A 56 3.26 18.75 1.33
C THR A 56 2.34 17.60 1.68
N ALA A 57 1.20 17.49 0.99
CA ALA A 57 0.23 16.41 1.18
C ALA A 57 0.07 15.61 -0.12
N GLY A 58 0.01 14.29 0.00
CA GLY A 58 -0.15 13.36 -1.11
C GLY A 58 -1.38 12.49 -0.97
N ILE A 59 -2.20 12.42 -2.02
CA ILE A 59 -3.37 11.54 -2.06
C ILE A 59 -3.16 10.52 -3.19
N THR A 60 -2.96 9.26 -2.81
CA THR A 60 -2.74 8.15 -3.75
C THR A 60 -4.02 7.77 -4.48
N SER A 61 -3.94 6.78 -5.37
CA SER A 61 -5.10 6.18 -6.02
C SER A 61 -6.18 5.75 -5.00
N LEU A 62 -7.44 5.87 -5.41
CA LEU A 62 -8.60 5.51 -4.60
C LEU A 62 -9.14 4.15 -5.05
N GLY A 63 -8.97 3.14 -4.20
CA GLY A 63 -9.66 1.87 -4.33
C GLY A 63 -10.94 1.86 -3.49
N LEU A 64 -11.97 1.15 -3.97
CA LEU A 64 -13.05 0.72 -3.09
C LEU A 64 -12.48 -0.35 -2.15
N GLU A 65 -12.03 0.07 -0.98
CA GLU A 65 -11.72 -0.87 0.08
C GLU A 65 -13.04 -1.29 0.72
N GLN A 66 -13.37 -2.58 0.59
CA GLN A 66 -14.46 -3.19 1.36
C GLN A 66 -14.02 -3.32 2.81
N THR A 67 -14.00 -2.21 3.53
CA THR A 67 -13.90 -2.19 4.98
C THR A 67 -15.11 -1.45 5.53
N ASN A 68 -15.72 -2.01 6.57
CA ASN A 68 -16.88 -1.44 7.27
C ASN A 68 -16.61 -0.05 7.90
N CYS A 69 -15.40 0.48 7.77
CA CYS A 69 -14.90 1.62 8.53
C CYS A 69 -14.82 2.92 7.73
N LEU A 70 -14.71 2.89 6.40
CA LEU A 70 -14.23 4.07 5.67
C LEU A 70 -15.30 4.85 4.91
N SER A 71 -16.16 4.20 4.12
CA SER A 71 -17.33 4.79 3.42
C SER A 71 -17.91 3.87 2.34
N LYS A 72 -19.09 4.20 1.78
CA LYS A 72 -19.75 3.39 0.73
C LYS A 72 -19.39 3.84 -0.70
N THR A 73 -18.87 5.06 -0.86
CA THR A 73 -18.55 5.63 -2.18
C THR A 73 -17.11 6.15 -2.25
N LEU A 74 -16.55 6.19 -3.47
CA LEU A 74 -15.22 6.76 -3.69
C LEU A 74 -15.15 8.26 -3.39
N LYS A 75 -16.26 9.00 -3.53
CA LYS A 75 -16.34 10.42 -3.19
C LYS A 75 -16.14 10.65 -1.69
N GLU A 76 -16.78 9.85 -0.85
CA GLU A 76 -16.60 9.91 0.59
C GLU A 76 -15.18 9.48 0.99
N ILE A 77 -14.60 8.46 0.33
CA ILE A 77 -13.20 8.07 0.54
C ILE A 77 -12.25 9.21 0.16
N ALA A 78 -12.50 9.90 -0.96
CA ALA A 78 -11.73 11.07 -1.38
C ALA A 78 -11.82 12.19 -0.33
N TRP A 79 -13.01 12.45 0.20
CA TRP A 79 -13.24 13.43 1.26
C TRP A 79 -12.44 13.10 2.53
N GLN A 80 -12.53 11.84 2.99
CA GLN A 80 -11.80 11.35 4.16
C GLN A 80 -10.29 11.50 3.97
N LYS A 81 -9.74 11.03 2.85
CA LYS A 81 -8.30 11.11 2.56
C LYS A 81 -7.81 12.55 2.40
N ALA A 82 -8.61 13.43 1.80
CA ALA A 82 -8.30 14.85 1.69
C ALA A 82 -8.34 15.60 3.03
N GLY A 83 -8.70 14.94 4.13
CA GLY A 83 -8.67 15.53 5.45
C GLY A 83 -7.29 15.84 6.01
N ILE A 84 -6.23 15.26 5.42
CA ILE A 84 -4.85 15.56 5.79
C ILE A 84 -4.35 16.92 5.31
N ILE A 85 -5.11 17.60 4.44
CA ILE A 85 -4.74 18.89 3.87
C ILE A 85 -4.72 19.93 4.99
N LYS A 86 -3.61 20.67 5.09
CA LYS A 86 -3.41 21.76 6.05
C LYS A 86 -3.30 23.12 5.34
N PRO A 87 -3.61 24.23 6.03
CA PRO A 87 -3.45 25.57 5.48
C PRO A 87 -2.04 25.82 4.93
N GLY A 88 -1.96 26.37 3.72
CA GLY A 88 -0.69 26.68 3.05
C GLY A 88 0.06 25.46 2.50
N SER A 89 -0.49 24.26 2.58
CA SER A 89 0.14 23.06 2.02
C SER A 89 0.07 23.01 0.49
N THR A 90 1.06 22.37 -0.12
CA THR A 90 1.01 21.94 -1.52
C THR A 90 0.43 20.53 -1.59
N VAL A 91 -0.62 20.35 -2.39
CA VAL A 91 -1.32 19.07 -2.52
C VAL A 91 -1.01 18.44 -3.88
N TYR A 92 -0.58 17.17 -3.85
CA TYR A 92 -0.40 16.33 -5.03
C TYR A 92 -1.35 15.13 -4.98
N THR A 93 -1.89 14.74 -6.14
CA THR A 93 -2.77 13.57 -6.23
C THR A 93 -2.50 12.74 -7.49
N SER A 94 -2.55 11.41 -7.35
CA SER A 94 -2.57 10.46 -8.48
C SER A 94 -3.98 9.90 -8.77
N VAL A 95 -5.01 10.50 -8.18
CA VAL A 95 -6.41 10.14 -8.43
C VAL A 95 -6.79 10.54 -9.85
N VAL A 96 -7.41 9.60 -10.58
CA VAL A 96 -7.78 9.77 -12.00
C VAL A 96 -9.26 10.13 -12.18
N ARG A 97 -10.15 9.71 -11.27
CA ARG A 97 -11.58 9.93 -11.41
C ARG A 97 -11.92 11.39 -11.11
N GLU A 98 -12.42 12.13 -12.09
CA GLU A 98 -12.69 13.58 -11.96
C GLU A 98 -13.62 13.89 -10.78
N GLU A 99 -14.66 13.08 -10.59
CA GLU A 99 -15.62 13.25 -9.49
C GLU A 99 -14.98 13.16 -8.09
N CYS A 100 -13.82 12.50 -7.95
CA CYS A 100 -13.05 12.44 -6.71
C CYS A 100 -12.01 13.56 -6.65
N ILE A 101 -11.44 13.94 -7.80
CA ILE A 101 -10.55 15.09 -7.95
C ILE A 101 -11.28 16.38 -7.53
N GLU A 102 -12.54 16.54 -7.94
CA GLU A 102 -13.39 17.67 -7.55
C GLU A 102 -13.54 17.76 -6.03
N ILE A 103 -13.82 16.64 -5.37
CA ILE A 103 -13.89 16.58 -3.90
C ILE A 103 -12.57 17.02 -3.26
N ILE A 104 -11.44 16.51 -3.75
CA ILE A 104 -10.11 16.89 -3.24
C ILE A 104 -9.86 18.39 -3.47
N ARG A 105 -10.22 18.91 -4.64
CA ARG A 105 -10.07 20.32 -5.02
C ARG A 105 -10.92 21.23 -4.14
N ASP A 106 -12.14 20.83 -3.79
CA ASP A 106 -12.98 21.59 -2.87
C ASP A 106 -12.45 21.54 -1.45
N ARG A 107 -11.89 20.41 -1.01
CA ARG A 107 -11.18 20.29 0.27
C ARG A 107 -9.92 21.17 0.32
N CYS A 108 -9.20 21.30 -0.79
CA CYS A 108 -8.08 22.23 -0.92
C CYS A 108 -8.53 23.68 -0.67
N LYS A 109 -9.67 24.10 -1.24
CA LYS A 109 -10.22 25.45 -1.01
C LYS A 109 -10.65 25.63 0.45
N GLU A 110 -11.39 24.67 1.00
CA GLU A 110 -11.89 24.70 2.39
C GLU A 110 -10.74 24.81 3.40
N LYS A 111 -9.70 23.99 3.22
CA LYS A 111 -8.54 23.92 4.12
C LYS A 111 -7.46 24.95 3.77
N ARG A 112 -7.68 25.82 2.77
CA ARG A 112 -6.77 26.88 2.31
C ARG A 112 -5.39 26.36 1.91
N ALA A 113 -5.34 25.29 1.14
CA ALA A 113 -4.11 24.83 0.49
C ALA A 113 -3.53 25.92 -0.42
N ALA A 114 -2.21 26.01 -0.50
CA ALA A 114 -1.55 26.99 -1.37
C ALA A 114 -1.66 26.57 -2.84
N HIS A 115 -1.46 25.28 -3.11
CA HIS A 115 -1.40 24.74 -4.45
C HIS A 115 -2.03 23.35 -4.53
N PHE A 116 -2.57 23.02 -5.70
CA PHE A 116 -3.16 21.72 -6.01
C PHE A 116 -2.67 21.24 -7.37
N HIS A 117 -2.15 20.01 -7.42
CA HIS A 117 -1.59 19.41 -8.62
C HIS A 117 -2.04 17.96 -8.79
N THR A 118 -2.51 17.61 -9.98
CA THR A 118 -2.61 16.22 -10.42
C THR A 118 -1.28 15.83 -11.03
N VAL A 119 -0.65 14.75 -10.54
CA VAL A 119 0.66 14.31 -11.06
C VAL A 119 0.48 13.61 -12.41
N PRO A 120 1.47 13.66 -13.32
CA PRO A 120 1.39 12.95 -14.59
C PRO A 120 1.46 11.44 -14.36
N ASP A 121 1.02 10.67 -15.36
CA ASP A 121 1.15 9.23 -15.34
C ASP A 121 2.63 8.81 -15.21
N PHE A 122 2.92 7.75 -14.47
CA PHE A 122 4.31 7.36 -14.21
C PHE A 122 5.03 6.89 -15.46
N GLU A 123 4.29 6.39 -16.46
CA GLU A 123 4.84 6.02 -17.76
C GLU A 123 5.42 7.22 -18.51
N SER A 124 4.89 8.41 -18.28
CA SER A 124 5.32 9.63 -18.99
C SER A 124 6.78 10.01 -18.72
N TYR A 125 7.38 9.47 -17.66
CA TYR A 125 8.80 9.70 -17.31
C TYR A 125 9.77 8.83 -18.11
N PHE A 126 9.30 7.80 -18.81
CA PHE A 126 10.14 6.82 -19.48
C PHE A 126 10.07 6.91 -21.01
N GLN A 127 10.61 8.00 -21.57
CA GLN A 127 10.44 8.34 -23.00
C GLN A 127 11.60 7.86 -23.90
N ASN A 128 12.80 7.68 -23.35
CA ASN A 128 13.97 7.27 -24.12
C ASN A 128 14.46 5.86 -23.72
N GLU A 129 15.37 5.29 -24.51
CA GLU A 129 15.88 3.93 -24.31
C GLU A 129 16.53 3.73 -22.92
N LYS A 130 17.22 4.75 -22.40
CA LYS A 130 17.85 4.70 -21.08
C LYS A 130 16.80 4.62 -19.98
N ASP A 131 15.74 5.41 -20.10
CA ASP A 131 14.66 5.42 -19.11
C ASP A 131 13.84 4.12 -19.16
N LEU A 132 13.62 3.56 -20.36
CA LEU A 132 12.98 2.24 -20.49
C LEU A 132 13.78 1.13 -19.79
N LYS A 133 15.11 1.13 -19.94
CA LYS A 133 15.98 0.19 -19.19
C LYS A 133 15.91 0.42 -17.68
N LEU A 134 15.83 1.67 -17.24
CA LEU A 134 15.59 1.98 -15.82
C LEU A 134 14.26 1.38 -15.36
N LYS A 135 13.17 1.59 -16.11
CA LYS A 135 11.85 1.06 -15.77
C LYS A 135 11.85 -0.46 -15.57
N GLU A 136 12.56 -1.21 -16.41
CA GLU A 136 12.71 -2.67 -16.29
C GLU A 136 13.38 -3.10 -14.97
N SER A 137 14.21 -2.23 -14.38
CA SER A 137 14.85 -2.48 -13.08
C SER A 137 13.98 -2.11 -11.87
N LEU A 138 12.88 -1.38 -12.08
CA LEU A 138 11.99 -0.95 -11.00
C LEU A 138 10.96 -2.03 -10.64
N SER A 139 10.47 -1.98 -9.41
CA SER A 139 9.37 -2.85 -8.99
C SER A 139 8.04 -2.39 -9.62
N ASN A 140 7.16 -3.33 -9.94
CA ASN A 140 5.81 -2.99 -10.45
C ASN A 140 4.99 -2.15 -9.46
N VAL A 141 5.28 -2.20 -8.16
CA VAL A 141 4.59 -1.38 -7.14
C VAL A 141 5.05 0.08 -7.21
N SER A 142 6.31 0.33 -7.57
CA SER A 142 6.82 1.67 -7.83
C SER A 142 6.07 2.34 -8.99
N LEU A 143 5.46 1.57 -9.91
CA LEU A 143 4.70 2.14 -11.03
C LEU A 143 3.41 2.84 -10.60
N LEU A 144 2.74 2.36 -9.55
CA LEU A 144 1.45 2.92 -9.11
C LEU A 144 1.57 4.30 -8.49
N ASN A 145 2.54 4.47 -7.60
CA ASN A 145 2.68 5.68 -6.77
C ASN A 145 4.03 6.39 -6.98
N GLY A 146 4.82 5.98 -7.96
CA GLY A 146 6.15 6.54 -8.25
C GLY A 146 6.08 8.01 -8.59
N SER A 147 5.15 8.40 -9.48
CA SER A 147 4.96 9.81 -9.88
C SER A 147 4.61 10.67 -8.67
N LEU A 148 3.63 10.23 -7.87
CA LEU A 148 3.25 10.95 -6.65
C LEU A 148 4.42 11.06 -5.68
N THR A 149 5.13 9.96 -5.42
CA THR A 149 6.28 9.94 -4.50
C THR A 149 7.39 10.88 -4.95
N MET A 150 7.69 10.92 -6.26
CA MET A 150 8.67 11.84 -6.82
C MET A 150 8.29 13.30 -6.59
N HIS A 151 7.03 13.65 -6.86
CA HIS A 151 6.53 15.01 -6.67
C HIS A 151 6.54 15.45 -5.20
N LEU A 152 6.08 14.58 -4.29
CA LEU A 152 6.12 14.85 -2.85
C LEU A 152 7.56 15.08 -2.36
N SER A 153 8.46 14.19 -2.75
CA SER A 153 9.87 14.23 -2.33
C SER A 153 10.57 15.47 -2.89
N LEU A 154 10.37 15.78 -4.18
CA LEU A 154 10.99 16.92 -4.83
C LEU A 154 10.49 18.26 -4.26
N ASN A 155 9.18 18.38 -4.03
CA ASN A 155 8.61 19.57 -3.41
C ASN A 155 9.14 19.76 -1.98
N CYS A 156 9.20 18.68 -1.18
CA CYS A 156 9.77 18.74 0.16
C CYS A 156 11.26 19.14 0.13
N LEU A 157 12.07 18.56 -0.75
CA LEU A 157 13.48 18.92 -0.89
C LEU A 157 13.63 20.40 -1.27
N ARG A 158 12.90 20.90 -2.28
CA ARG A 158 12.96 22.31 -2.72
C ARG A 158 12.60 23.30 -1.62
N GLN A 159 11.63 22.96 -0.76
CA GLN A 159 11.26 23.81 0.36
C GLN A 159 12.34 23.89 1.44
N ASN A 160 13.23 22.89 1.54
CA ASN A 160 14.27 22.79 2.57
C ASN A 160 15.69 23.03 2.04
N ARG A 161 15.89 23.11 0.72
CA ARG A 161 17.20 23.19 0.06
C ARG A 161 17.25 24.38 -0.90
N LYS A 162 18.04 25.39 -0.55
CA LYS A 162 18.21 26.62 -1.35
C LYS A 162 18.97 26.40 -2.67
N ASP A 163 19.74 25.32 -2.77
CA ASP A 163 20.52 24.93 -3.94
C ASP A 163 19.69 24.23 -5.02
N MET A 164 18.44 23.87 -4.72
CA MET A 164 17.53 23.24 -5.68
C MET A 164 16.66 24.31 -6.35
N SER A 165 16.93 24.62 -7.62
CA SER A 165 16.11 25.52 -8.43
C SER A 165 14.99 24.80 -9.17
N ASP A 166 13.95 25.55 -9.53
CA ASP A 166 12.89 25.10 -10.44
C ASP A 166 13.36 25.22 -11.90
N GLU A 167 14.16 24.25 -12.34
CA GLU A 167 14.57 24.14 -13.75
C GLU A 167 13.38 23.77 -14.66
N TYR A 168 12.38 23.09 -14.10
CA TYR A 168 11.21 22.58 -14.83
C TYR A 168 9.92 23.01 -14.15
N SER A 169 8.88 23.24 -14.96
CA SER A 169 7.54 23.54 -14.46
C SER A 169 6.99 22.37 -13.64
N VAL A 170 6.10 22.70 -12.69
CA VAL A 170 5.41 21.69 -11.88
C VAL A 170 4.67 20.72 -12.81
N ASN A 171 4.83 19.42 -12.56
CA ASN A 171 4.32 18.30 -13.37
C ASN A 171 5.01 18.03 -14.70
N THR A 172 6.15 18.67 -15.01
CA THR A 172 7.00 18.20 -16.11
C THR A 172 7.51 16.79 -15.79
N PRO A 173 7.24 15.77 -16.62
CA PRO A 173 7.69 14.41 -16.37
C PRO A 173 9.19 14.30 -16.66
N TYR A 174 9.99 14.52 -15.63
CA TYR A 174 11.45 14.51 -15.70
C TYR A 174 12.06 13.73 -14.55
N LEU A 175 13.00 12.85 -14.87
CA LEU A 175 13.75 12.04 -13.91
C LEU A 175 15.04 12.76 -13.49
N THR A 176 15.01 13.43 -12.34
CA THR A 176 16.25 13.95 -11.73
C THR A 176 17.17 12.80 -11.31
N GLN A 177 18.48 13.07 -11.20
CA GLN A 177 19.44 12.06 -10.73
C GLN A 177 19.08 11.54 -9.32
N GLN A 178 18.57 12.41 -8.45
CA GLN A 178 18.11 12.08 -7.11
C GLN A 178 16.88 11.18 -7.15
N ALA A 179 15.92 11.46 -8.05
CA ALA A 179 14.75 10.61 -8.23
C ALA A 179 15.14 9.20 -8.72
N VAL A 180 16.02 9.11 -9.73
CA VAL A 180 16.54 7.83 -10.22
C VAL A 180 17.24 7.06 -9.11
N LYS A 181 18.11 7.71 -8.34
CA LYS A 181 18.80 7.09 -7.21
C LYS A 181 17.81 6.63 -6.12
N GLY A 182 16.78 7.42 -5.82
CA GLY A 182 15.74 7.06 -4.85
C GLY A 182 14.93 5.85 -5.31
N LEU A 183 14.50 5.84 -6.57
CA LEU A 183 13.75 4.74 -7.17
C LEU A 183 14.55 3.42 -7.17
N LEU A 184 15.84 3.46 -7.53
CA LEU A 184 16.71 2.29 -7.56
C LEU A 184 17.05 1.74 -6.17
N ASN A 185 17.17 2.60 -5.16
CA ASN A 185 17.51 2.18 -3.80
C ASN A 185 16.28 1.86 -2.94
N CYS A 186 15.07 2.07 -3.47
CA CYS A 186 13.85 1.80 -2.73
C CYS A 186 13.66 0.28 -2.55
N HIS A 187 13.71 -0.17 -1.29
CA HIS A 187 13.42 -1.55 -0.93
C HIS A 187 12.12 -1.62 -0.12
N TRP A 188 11.06 -2.14 -0.75
CA TRP A 188 9.74 -2.24 -0.13
C TRP A 188 9.42 -3.71 0.20
N LEU A 189 9.68 -4.09 1.46
CA LEU A 189 9.42 -5.43 1.96
C LEU A 189 7.94 -5.82 1.76
N GLY A 190 7.69 -7.04 1.31
CA GLY A 190 6.35 -7.58 1.07
C GLY A 190 5.61 -6.99 -0.14
N ARG A 191 6.26 -6.22 -1.02
CA ARG A 191 5.68 -5.62 -2.23
C ARG A 191 6.44 -6.05 -3.47
N CYS A 192 5.89 -7.01 -4.23
CA CYS A 192 6.55 -7.61 -5.40
C CYS A 192 7.99 -8.08 -5.06
N GLN A 193 8.17 -8.64 -3.86
CA GLN A 193 9.47 -9.00 -3.34
C GLN A 193 9.82 -10.45 -3.74
N LYS A 194 11.00 -10.65 -4.32
CA LYS A 194 11.55 -11.99 -4.59
C LYS A 194 12.64 -12.31 -3.60
N ILE A 195 12.58 -13.50 -3.02
CA ILE A 195 13.59 -14.02 -2.09
C ILE A 195 14.00 -15.41 -2.54
N LYS A 196 15.29 -15.70 -2.53
CA LYS A 196 15.80 -17.06 -2.65
C LYS A 196 15.87 -17.68 -1.25
N TYR A 197 15.11 -18.73 -1.01
CA TYR A 197 15.09 -19.42 0.28
C TYR A 197 15.30 -20.92 0.05
N PHE A 198 16.46 -21.44 0.45
CA PHE A 198 16.94 -22.76 0.07
C PHE A 198 16.84 -22.99 -1.46
N ASN A 199 16.07 -24.00 -1.87
CA ASN A 199 15.79 -24.37 -3.25
C ASN A 199 14.52 -23.70 -3.82
N PHE A 200 13.90 -22.76 -3.09
CA PHE A 200 12.71 -22.04 -3.50
C PHE A 200 13.01 -20.61 -3.94
N TYR A 201 12.28 -20.15 -4.96
CA TYR A 201 12.13 -18.74 -5.28
C TYR A 201 10.79 -18.26 -4.74
N VAL A 202 10.83 -17.61 -3.58
CA VAL A 202 9.65 -17.12 -2.88
C VAL A 202 9.27 -15.75 -3.44
N HIS A 203 8.01 -15.61 -3.86
CA HIS A 203 7.44 -14.37 -4.35
C HIS A 203 6.44 -13.87 -3.30
N LEU A 204 6.80 -12.79 -2.59
CA LEU A 204 6.00 -12.23 -1.51
C LEU A 204 5.27 -10.97 -1.97
N HIS A 205 3.97 -10.92 -1.69
CA HIS A 205 3.14 -9.75 -1.94
C HIS A 205 1.95 -9.65 -0.97
N GLY A 206 1.79 -8.50 -0.30
CA GLY A 206 0.64 -8.21 0.57
C GLY A 206 -0.63 -7.77 -0.17
N ALA A 207 -0.99 -8.42 -1.28
CA ALA A 207 -2.19 -8.08 -2.06
C ALA A 207 -3.45 -8.56 -1.33
N HIS A 208 -4.46 -7.70 -1.24
CA HIS A 208 -5.69 -7.99 -0.49
C HIS A 208 -6.92 -7.26 -1.03
N THR A 209 -6.80 -6.61 -2.19
CA THR A 209 -7.88 -5.99 -2.96
C THR A 209 -7.90 -6.59 -4.37
N LEU A 210 -9.00 -6.47 -5.11
CA LEU A 210 -9.05 -7.01 -6.48
C LEU A 210 -7.97 -6.39 -7.37
N GLU A 211 -7.75 -5.08 -7.27
CA GLU A 211 -6.72 -4.36 -8.02
C GLU A 211 -5.30 -4.82 -7.64
N SER A 212 -4.98 -4.89 -6.34
CA SER A 212 -3.66 -5.35 -5.91
C SER A 212 -3.41 -6.82 -6.24
N MET A 213 -4.45 -7.66 -6.25
CA MET A 213 -4.36 -9.05 -6.69
C MET A 213 -4.06 -9.17 -8.19
N GLN A 214 -4.63 -8.31 -9.04
CA GLN A 214 -4.32 -8.26 -10.48
C GLN A 214 -2.84 -7.93 -10.71
N ILE A 215 -2.32 -6.93 -9.99
CA ILE A 215 -0.93 -6.51 -10.08
C ILE A 215 0.01 -7.61 -9.58
N CYS A 216 -0.31 -8.22 -8.44
CA CYS A 216 0.45 -9.33 -7.89
C CYS A 216 0.48 -10.54 -8.84
N ALA A 217 -0.67 -10.94 -9.38
CA ALA A 217 -0.78 -12.08 -10.28
C ALA A 217 -0.06 -11.83 -11.61
N GLY A 218 -0.20 -10.62 -12.18
CA GLY A 218 0.52 -10.19 -13.37
C GLY A 218 2.03 -10.19 -13.17
N TRP A 219 2.49 -9.61 -12.07
CA TRP A 219 3.90 -9.62 -11.69
C TRP A 219 4.44 -11.05 -11.54
N PHE A 220 3.75 -11.93 -10.81
CA PHE A 220 4.18 -13.32 -10.65
C PHE A 220 4.20 -14.07 -11.99
N SER A 221 3.20 -13.87 -12.84
CA SER A 221 3.13 -14.51 -14.16
C SER A 221 4.30 -14.09 -15.05
N GLN A 222 4.58 -12.78 -15.13
CA GLN A 222 5.70 -12.24 -15.89
C GLN A 222 7.04 -12.75 -15.39
N THR A 223 7.23 -12.73 -14.07
CA THR A 223 8.52 -13.06 -13.45
C THR A 223 8.80 -14.56 -13.36
N SER A 224 7.76 -15.39 -13.42
CA SER A 224 7.87 -16.84 -13.49
C SER A 224 7.68 -17.41 -14.90
N ARG A 225 7.53 -16.56 -15.94
CA ARG A 225 7.12 -17.00 -17.29
C ARG A 225 8.02 -18.06 -17.91
N TYR A 226 9.33 -17.97 -17.65
CA TYR A 226 10.33 -18.90 -18.17
C TYR A 226 10.76 -19.97 -17.17
N SER A 227 10.19 -19.96 -15.97
CA SER A 227 10.47 -20.98 -14.97
C SER A 227 9.78 -22.28 -15.34
N ARG A 228 10.55 -23.38 -15.36
CA ARG A 228 10.01 -24.74 -15.49
C ARG A 228 9.69 -25.37 -14.13
N ASN A 229 9.96 -24.67 -13.03
CA ASN A 229 9.72 -25.18 -11.69
C ASN A 229 8.22 -25.25 -11.38
N SER A 230 7.83 -26.21 -10.54
CA SER A 230 6.47 -26.26 -9.99
C SER A 230 6.13 -24.96 -9.28
N LYS A 231 4.95 -24.42 -9.58
CA LYS A 231 4.43 -23.18 -9.00
C LYS A 231 3.49 -23.52 -7.85
N ILE A 232 3.76 -22.97 -6.67
CA ILE A 232 2.95 -23.18 -5.46
C ILE A 232 2.34 -21.84 -5.06
N LEU A 233 1.03 -21.80 -4.82
CA LEU A 233 0.35 -20.64 -4.25
C LEU A 233 0.19 -20.87 -2.75
N ILE A 234 0.70 -19.94 -1.94
CA ILE A 234 0.38 -19.86 -0.51
C ILE A 234 -0.51 -18.64 -0.32
N PHE A 235 -1.72 -18.82 0.20
CA PHE A 235 -2.72 -17.77 0.29
C PHE A 235 -3.31 -17.65 1.69
N ASN A 236 -3.48 -16.40 2.14
CA ASN A 236 -4.22 -16.04 3.33
C ASN A 236 -4.85 -14.66 3.14
N THR A 237 -5.96 -14.39 3.83
CA THR A 237 -6.63 -13.10 3.91
C THR A 237 -7.11 -12.89 5.33
N THR A 238 -7.15 -11.66 5.82
CA THR A 238 -7.78 -11.32 7.10
C THR A 238 -9.21 -10.79 6.91
N GLY A 239 -10.02 -10.81 7.96
CA GLY A 239 -11.38 -10.26 7.95
C GLY A 239 -12.34 -10.94 6.96
N HIS A 240 -13.48 -10.28 6.67
CA HIS A 240 -14.60 -10.83 5.90
C HIS A 240 -14.50 -10.62 4.38
N ARG A 241 -13.29 -10.73 3.80
CA ARG A 241 -13.09 -10.52 2.36
C ARG A 241 -13.62 -11.69 1.54
N ASP A 242 -14.17 -11.40 0.36
CA ASP A 242 -14.63 -12.41 -0.60
C ASP A 242 -13.43 -13.13 -1.25
N SER A 243 -12.99 -14.21 -0.61
CA SER A 243 -11.83 -14.99 -1.05
C SER A 243 -12.05 -15.64 -2.42
N LYS A 244 -13.29 -15.99 -2.79
CA LYS A 244 -13.59 -16.55 -4.12
C LYS A 244 -13.27 -15.55 -5.22
N LYS A 245 -13.68 -14.28 -5.07
CA LYS A 245 -13.33 -13.21 -6.02
C LYS A 245 -11.82 -12.96 -6.09
N LEU A 246 -11.14 -12.93 -4.95
CA LEU A 246 -9.69 -12.70 -4.90
C LEU A 246 -8.92 -13.85 -5.56
N LEU A 247 -9.27 -15.10 -5.28
CA LEU A 247 -8.60 -16.31 -5.78
C LEU A 247 -8.83 -16.57 -7.28
N LYS A 248 -9.96 -16.10 -7.83
CA LYS A 248 -10.22 -16.16 -9.27
C LYS A 248 -9.12 -15.48 -10.09
N ILE A 249 -8.51 -14.42 -9.53
CA ILE A 249 -7.48 -13.63 -10.20
C ILE A 249 -6.19 -14.43 -10.40
N PRO A 250 -5.43 -14.87 -9.37
CA PRO A 250 -4.19 -15.61 -9.60
C PRO A 250 -4.42 -16.88 -10.44
N LYS A 251 -5.59 -17.54 -10.30
CA LYS A 251 -5.98 -18.68 -11.14
C LYS A 251 -6.04 -18.35 -12.63
N SER A 252 -6.44 -17.15 -13.02
CA SER A 252 -6.52 -16.76 -14.43
C SER A 252 -5.16 -16.39 -15.04
N PHE A 253 -4.13 -16.16 -14.23
CA PHE A 253 -2.80 -15.73 -14.70
C PHE A 253 -1.82 -16.88 -14.91
N THR A 254 -1.94 -17.97 -14.15
CA THR A 254 -1.04 -19.12 -14.26
C THR A 254 -1.61 -20.37 -13.59
N VAL A 255 -1.06 -21.53 -13.96
CA VAL A 255 -1.39 -22.82 -13.34
C VAL A 255 -0.50 -23.04 -12.12
N PHE A 256 -1.13 -23.34 -10.98
CA PHE A 256 -0.45 -23.75 -9.75
C PHE A 256 -0.52 -25.27 -9.59
N HIS A 257 0.61 -25.88 -9.24
CA HIS A 257 0.73 -27.32 -9.00
C HIS A 257 0.27 -27.71 -7.59
N LEU A 258 0.34 -26.77 -6.65
CA LEU A 258 -0.13 -26.90 -5.29
C LEU A 258 -0.66 -25.54 -4.81
N VAL A 259 -1.78 -25.56 -4.09
CA VAL A 259 -2.32 -24.37 -3.43
C VAL A 259 -2.49 -24.68 -1.95
N CYS A 260 -1.87 -23.86 -1.10
CA CYS A 260 -1.90 -23.99 0.34
C CYS A 260 -2.61 -22.77 0.95
N PHE A 261 -3.61 -23.04 1.79
CA PHE A 261 -4.31 -22.03 2.56
C PHE A 261 -3.79 -22.07 4.00
N VAL A 262 -3.40 -20.91 4.54
CA VAL A 262 -2.69 -20.82 5.83
C VAL A 262 -3.34 -19.79 6.76
N SER A 263 -3.23 -20.00 8.07
CA SER A 263 -3.62 -19.03 9.10
C SER A 263 -2.43 -18.15 9.49
N ASN A 264 -2.65 -17.14 10.34
CA ASN A 264 -1.57 -16.33 10.92
C ASN A 264 -0.99 -16.96 12.20
N ILE A 265 -1.33 -18.21 12.50
CA ILE A 265 -0.92 -18.89 13.73
C ILE A 265 0.51 -19.42 13.55
N THR A 266 1.47 -18.83 14.25
CA THR A 266 2.90 -19.11 14.07
C THR A 266 3.45 -20.12 15.06
N THR A 267 2.77 -20.41 16.18
CA THR A 267 3.21 -21.40 17.18
C THR A 267 2.04 -22.17 17.82
N ASN A 268 2.30 -23.38 18.31
CA ASN A 268 1.34 -24.19 19.08
C ASN A 268 1.24 -23.77 20.56
N CYS A 269 2.06 -22.82 21.02
CA CYS A 269 2.05 -22.31 22.39
C CYS A 269 1.49 -20.88 22.38
N ALA A 270 0.19 -20.75 22.57
CA ALA A 270 -0.42 -19.50 22.96
C ALA A 270 0.07 -19.13 24.37
N ALA A 271 1.20 -18.42 24.46
CA ALA A 271 1.26 -17.37 25.46
C ALA A 271 0.45 -16.24 24.85
N ASP A 272 -0.77 -16.03 25.34
CA ASP A 272 -1.61 -14.88 25.01
C ASP A 272 -0.92 -13.60 25.51
N THR A 273 0.14 -13.18 24.83
CA THR A 273 0.68 -11.84 24.99
C THR A 273 -0.32 -10.86 24.39
N PRO A 274 -0.64 -9.73 25.05
CA PRO A 274 -1.56 -8.72 24.53
C PRO A 274 -1.24 -8.28 23.09
N ASP A 275 0.03 -8.30 22.72
CA ASP A 275 0.58 -7.90 21.42
C ASP A 275 0.24 -8.87 20.26
N THR A 276 -0.20 -10.10 20.58
CA THR A 276 -0.59 -11.13 19.61
C THR A 276 -2.10 -11.34 19.52
N LYS A 277 -2.92 -10.47 20.15
CA LYS A 277 -4.37 -10.50 19.96
C LYS A 277 -4.70 -10.17 18.50
N HIS A 278 -4.71 -11.21 17.68
CA HIS A 278 -5.37 -11.17 16.38
C HIS A 278 -6.83 -10.82 16.62
N VAL A 279 -7.38 -9.93 15.78
CA VAL A 279 -8.79 -9.56 15.81
C VAL A 279 -9.70 -10.79 15.69
N ASP A 280 -9.20 -11.85 15.04
CA ASP A 280 -9.88 -13.13 14.86
C ASP A 280 -9.29 -14.23 15.76
N THR A 281 -10.17 -14.99 16.41
CA THR A 281 -9.83 -16.18 17.19
C THR A 281 -9.19 -17.27 16.33
N GLN A 282 -8.41 -18.18 16.95
CA GLN A 282 -7.82 -19.32 16.25
C GLN A 282 -8.84 -20.13 15.45
N THR A 283 -10.03 -20.37 16.02
CA THR A 283 -11.13 -21.07 15.36
C THR A 283 -11.59 -20.36 14.10
N GLU A 284 -11.81 -19.03 14.16
CA GLU A 284 -12.23 -18.24 13.00
C GLU A 284 -11.18 -18.24 11.89
N GLN A 285 -9.89 -18.21 12.26
CA GLN A 285 -8.80 -18.31 11.28
C GLN A 285 -8.78 -19.67 10.57
N LEU A 286 -8.98 -20.77 11.31
CA LEU A 286 -9.03 -22.11 10.75
C LEU A 286 -10.27 -22.33 9.87
N GLU A 287 -11.43 -21.82 10.27
CA GLU A 287 -12.64 -21.86 9.43
C GLU A 287 -12.46 -21.08 8.14
N ARG A 288 -11.80 -19.91 8.20
CA ARG A 288 -11.47 -19.14 7.00
C ARG A 288 -10.55 -19.90 6.05
N VAL A 289 -9.56 -20.63 6.56
CA VAL A 289 -8.71 -21.51 5.74
C VAL A 289 -9.55 -22.58 5.02
N LYS A 290 -10.51 -23.21 5.70
CA LYS A 290 -11.43 -24.18 5.08
C LYS A 290 -12.30 -23.54 4.00
N VAL A 291 -12.85 -22.35 4.27
CA VAL A 291 -13.66 -21.60 3.29
C VAL A 291 -12.84 -21.24 2.05
N GLN A 292 -11.59 -20.80 2.23
CA GLN A 292 -10.70 -20.50 1.10
C GLN A 292 -10.41 -21.75 0.27
N ALA A 293 -10.16 -22.90 0.91
CA ALA A 293 -9.97 -24.18 0.23
C ALA A 293 -11.21 -24.60 -0.58
N SER A 294 -12.39 -24.58 0.05
CA SER A 294 -13.65 -24.89 -0.64
C SER A 294 -13.92 -23.94 -1.82
N ASN A 295 -13.67 -22.64 -1.65
CA ASN A 295 -13.81 -21.68 -2.74
C ASN A 295 -12.88 -21.97 -3.91
N TRP A 296 -11.64 -22.42 -3.64
CA TRP A 296 -10.71 -22.83 -4.68
C TRP A 296 -11.17 -24.08 -5.42
N ASP A 297 -11.66 -25.09 -4.70
CA ASP A 297 -12.19 -26.32 -5.30
C ASP A 297 -13.34 -26.00 -6.27
N HIS A 298 -14.29 -25.15 -5.83
CA HIS A 298 -15.36 -24.68 -6.70
C HIS A 298 -14.84 -23.96 -7.96
N LEU A 299 -13.83 -23.09 -7.83
CA LEU A 299 -13.23 -22.41 -8.98
C LEU A 299 -12.50 -23.36 -9.95
N CYS A 300 -12.04 -24.52 -9.47
CA CYS A 300 -11.46 -25.56 -10.32
C CYS A 300 -12.54 -26.40 -11.01
N MET A 301 -13.68 -26.65 -10.36
CA MET A 301 -14.84 -27.35 -10.96
C MET A 301 -15.57 -26.51 -12.01
N ASP A 302 -15.69 -25.20 -11.77
CA ASP A 302 -16.38 -24.25 -12.65
C ASP A 302 -15.56 -23.91 -13.92
N ALA A 303 -14.32 -24.39 -14.04
CA ALA A 303 -13.53 -24.18 -15.25
C ALA A 303 -14.10 -25.05 -16.38
N PRO A 304 -14.36 -24.51 -17.59
CA PRO A 304 -14.68 -25.36 -18.73
C PRO A 304 -13.54 -26.37 -18.86
N LYS A 305 -13.88 -27.65 -18.96
CA LYS A 305 -12.91 -28.68 -19.32
C LYS A 305 -12.26 -28.18 -20.60
N CYS A 306 -10.98 -27.82 -20.53
CA CYS A 306 -10.20 -27.66 -21.74
C CYS A 306 -10.26 -29.03 -22.40
N ASP A 307 -11.01 -29.14 -23.49
CA ASP A 307 -10.89 -30.28 -24.38
C ASP A 307 -9.43 -30.31 -24.82
N ASN A 308 -8.74 -31.37 -24.38
CA ASN A 308 -7.36 -31.64 -24.72
C ASN A 308 -7.25 -31.68 -26.25
N PHE A 309 -6.63 -30.67 -26.85
CA PHE A 309 -5.95 -30.86 -28.12
C PHE A 309 -4.54 -31.36 -27.80
N PHE A 310 -4.38 -32.69 -27.92
CA PHE A 310 -3.09 -33.32 -28.19
C PHE A 310 -2.60 -32.92 -29.58
#